data_AF-A0AAW7YVZ6-F1
#
_entry.id   AF-A0AAW7YVZ6-F1
#
_cell.length_a   1.000
_cell.length_b   1.000
_cell.length_c   1.000
_cell.angle_alpha   90.00
_cell.angle_beta   90.00
_cell.angle_gamma   90.00
#
_symmetry.space_group_name_H-M   'P 1'
#
loop_
_entity.id
_entity.type
_entity.pdbx_description
1 polymer ?
#
loop_
_entity_poly.entity_id
_entity_poly.type
_entity_poly.pdbx_seq_one_letter_code
_entity_poly.pdbx_strand_id
1 'polypeptide(L)'
;MAKINFDAATKGNPGMSTCAIVIKEDDQHHIFTHELGEMDNHSAEWAACIHALEHARELKVSNALLYTDSKLIADSVDAGYIKNAKFKPYFEQLELLERDFELLFVKWVPREQNKEANQHAQQALFKLLKRK
;
A
#
# COMPACT_ATOMS: atom_id res chain seq x y z
N MET A 1 -9.55 13.15 -8.96
CA MET A 1 -9.30 12.42 -7.69
C MET A 1 -8.74 11.07 -8.04
N ALA A 2 -7.47 10.85 -7.71
CA ALA A 2 -6.76 9.64 -8.07
C ALA A 2 -7.29 8.44 -7.26
N LYS A 3 -7.34 7.28 -7.91
CA LYS A 3 -7.65 5.99 -7.28
C LYS A 3 -6.34 5.24 -7.09
N ILE A 4 -6.01 4.94 -5.84
CA ILE A 4 -4.77 4.27 -5.47
C ILE A 4 -5.12 2.91 -4.92
N ASN A 5 -4.59 1.85 -5.53
CA ASN A 5 -4.69 0.48 -5.03
C ASN A 5 -3.29 0.01 -4.70
N PHE A 6 -3.12 -0.72 -3.62
CA PHE A 6 -1.83 -1.30 -3.26
C PHE A 6 -2.01 -2.69 -2.70
N ASP A 7 -1.02 -3.54 -2.86
CA ASP A 7 -0.97 -4.85 -2.21
C ASP A 7 0.47 -5.30 -2.01
N ALA A 8 0.68 -6.23 -1.09
CA ALA A 8 1.96 -6.83 -0.78
C ALA A 8 1.92 -8.36 -0.95
N ALA A 9 3.02 -8.90 -1.47
CA ALA A 9 3.24 -10.33 -1.59
C ALA A 9 4.47 -10.72 -0.77
N THR A 10 4.30 -11.71 0.10
CA THR A 10 5.36 -12.23 0.98
C THR A 10 5.56 -13.72 0.74
N LYS A 11 6.81 -14.18 0.58
CA LYS A 11 7.14 -15.62 0.52
C LYS A 11 7.49 -16.13 1.91
N GLY A 12 6.50 -16.63 2.64
CA GLY A 12 6.63 -17.05 4.04
C GLY A 12 5.95 -16.06 4.98
N ASN A 13 6.15 -16.20 6.29
CA ASN A 13 5.65 -15.23 7.26
C ASN A 13 6.43 -15.37 8.60
N PRO A 14 7.55 -14.63 8.79
CA PRO A 14 8.12 -13.61 7.90
C PRO A 14 8.85 -14.21 6.68
N GLY A 15 9.07 -13.39 5.66
CA GLY A 15 9.87 -13.76 4.49
C GLY A 15 10.05 -12.63 3.49
N MET A 16 10.74 -12.91 2.39
CA MET A 16 10.99 -11.92 1.33
C MET A 16 9.67 -11.37 0.79
N SER A 17 9.56 -10.05 0.79
CA SER A 17 8.34 -9.31 0.53
C SER A 17 8.55 -8.30 -0.58
N THR A 18 7.51 -8.09 -1.38
CA THR A 18 7.44 -7.04 -2.38
C THR A 18 6.06 -6.42 -2.35
N CYS A 19 5.92 -5.18 -2.78
CA CYS A 19 4.61 -4.57 -2.98
C CYS A 19 4.43 -4.06 -4.39
N ALA A 20 3.18 -3.78 -4.72
CA ALA A 20 2.82 -3.01 -5.90
C ALA A 20 1.82 -1.93 -5.55
N ILE A 21 1.91 -0.84 -6.29
CA ILE A 21 1.02 0.32 -6.21
C ILE A 21 0.49 0.61 -7.60
N VAL A 22 -0.81 0.80 -7.69
CA VAL A 22 -1.52 1.14 -8.92
C VAL A 22 -2.25 2.45 -8.69
N ILE A 23 -1.79 3.51 -9.35
CA ILE A 23 -2.38 4.86 -9.27
C ILE A 23 -3.07 5.15 -10.59
N LYS A 24 -4.37 5.44 -10.52
CA LYS A 24 -5.20 5.82 -11.66
C LYS A 24 -5.71 7.23 -11.46
N GLU A 25 -5.30 8.16 -12.30
CA GLU A 25 -5.73 9.55 -12.27
C GLU A 25 -6.10 9.99 -13.68
N ASP A 26 -7.35 10.38 -13.89
CA ASP A 26 -7.92 10.71 -15.20
C ASP A 26 -7.63 9.61 -16.24
N ASP A 27 -6.88 9.91 -17.31
CA ASP A 27 -6.47 8.95 -18.34
C ASP A 27 -5.10 8.29 -18.06
N GLN A 28 -4.47 8.63 -16.94
CA GLN A 28 -3.16 8.09 -16.55
C GLN A 28 -3.30 6.85 -15.68
N HIS A 29 -2.43 5.89 -15.95
CA HIS A 29 -2.36 4.63 -15.22
C HIS A 29 -0.92 4.29 -14.90
N HIS A 30 -0.53 4.49 -13.65
CA HIS A 30 0.82 4.29 -13.15
C HIS A 30 0.88 3.01 -12.31
N ILE A 31 1.91 2.20 -12.55
CA ILE A 31 2.14 0.95 -11.81
C ILE A 31 3.57 0.98 -11.29
N PHE A 32 3.71 0.84 -9.97
CA PHE A 32 4.99 0.78 -9.28
C PHE A 32 5.12 -0.53 -8.54
N THR A 33 6.34 -1.05 -8.43
CA THR A 33 6.65 -2.25 -7.64
C THR A 33 7.92 -2.03 -6.85
N HIS A 34 7.93 -2.43 -5.58
CA HIS A 34 9.10 -2.27 -4.71
C HIS A 34 9.46 -3.56 -3.99
N GLU A 35 10.75 -3.74 -3.74
CA GLU A 35 11.27 -4.78 -2.87
C GLU A 35 11.24 -4.26 -1.43
N LEU A 36 10.57 -4.99 -0.55
CA LEU A 36 10.40 -4.59 0.85
C LEU A 36 11.41 -5.27 1.79
N GLY A 37 12.07 -6.33 1.33
CA GLY A 37 12.97 -7.15 2.15
C GLY A 37 12.22 -8.21 2.95
N GLU A 38 12.81 -8.70 4.05
CA GLU A 38 12.17 -9.73 4.89
C GLU A 38 11.26 -9.12 5.94
N MET A 39 9.97 -9.45 5.88
CA MET A 39 8.96 -9.00 6.83
C MET A 39 7.75 -9.96 6.86
N ASP A 40 6.87 -9.78 7.84
CA ASP A 40 5.57 -10.46 7.89
C ASP A 40 4.52 -9.78 7.01
N ASN A 41 3.47 -10.53 6.69
CA ASN A 41 2.41 -10.08 5.79
C ASN A 41 1.82 -8.72 6.17
N HIS A 42 1.51 -8.49 7.46
CA HIS A 42 0.91 -7.24 7.90
C HIS A 42 1.88 -6.06 7.81
N SER A 43 3.16 -6.25 8.17
CA SER A 43 4.17 -5.21 7.98
C SER A 43 4.36 -4.88 6.49
N ALA A 44 4.26 -5.89 5.61
CA ALA A 44 4.34 -5.70 4.17
C ALA A 44 3.16 -4.89 3.62
N GLU A 45 1.94 -5.16 4.09
CA GLU A 45 0.76 -4.35 3.74
C GLU A 45 0.90 -2.90 4.20
N TRP A 46 1.38 -2.67 5.43
CA TRP A 46 1.64 -1.33 5.94
C TRP A 46 2.73 -0.60 5.13
N ALA A 47 3.83 -1.27 4.81
CA ALA A 47 4.87 -0.69 3.97
C ALA A 47 4.37 -0.37 2.56
N ALA A 48 3.54 -1.24 1.97
CA ALA A 48 2.90 -1.00 0.69
C ALA A 48 1.99 0.24 0.72
N CYS A 49 1.25 0.45 1.81
CA CYS A 49 0.43 1.64 2.03
C CYS A 49 1.26 2.92 2.03
N ILE A 50 2.39 2.93 2.77
CA ILE A 50 3.29 4.08 2.82
C ILE A 50 3.87 4.40 1.45
N HIS A 51 4.40 3.39 0.75
CA HIS A 51 4.87 3.60 -0.62
C HIS A 51 3.77 4.13 -1.54
N ALA A 52 2.52 3.70 -1.38
CA ALA A 52 1.42 4.19 -2.19
C ALA A 52 1.19 5.68 -2.03
N LEU A 53 1.26 6.19 -0.80
CA LEU A 53 1.16 7.61 -0.49
C LEU A 53 2.39 8.40 -0.96
N GLU A 54 3.59 7.84 -0.80
CA GLU A 54 4.82 8.46 -1.32
C GLU A 54 4.77 8.65 -2.85
N HIS A 55 4.39 7.61 -3.60
CA HIS A 55 4.25 7.68 -5.06
C HIS A 55 3.17 8.68 -5.48
N ALA A 56 2.04 8.70 -4.78
CA ALA A 56 0.99 9.67 -5.06
C ALA A 56 1.45 11.12 -4.80
N ARG A 57 2.23 11.34 -3.74
CA ARG A 57 2.85 12.63 -3.47
C ARG A 57 3.86 13.04 -4.54
N GLU A 58 4.70 12.12 -5.01
CA GLU A 58 5.66 12.37 -6.08
C GLU A 58 4.97 12.74 -7.40
N LEU A 59 3.82 12.12 -7.68
CA LEU A 59 2.95 12.45 -8.81
C LEU A 59 2.14 13.74 -8.59
N LYS A 60 2.27 14.40 -7.43
CA LYS A 60 1.56 15.63 -7.05
C LYS A 60 0.04 15.47 -7.06
N VAL A 61 -0.44 14.30 -6.66
CA VAL A 61 -1.87 14.05 -6.47
C VAL A 61 -2.36 14.85 -5.27
N SER A 62 -3.28 15.79 -5.47
CA SER A 62 -3.88 16.55 -4.35
C SER A 62 -5.05 15.82 -3.68
N ASN A 63 -5.80 15.01 -4.43
CA ASN A 63 -7.02 14.36 -3.97
C ASN A 63 -6.97 12.86 -4.29
N ALA A 64 -7.02 11.99 -3.28
CA ALA A 64 -6.80 10.56 -3.41
C ALA A 64 -7.85 9.69 -2.70
N LEU A 65 -8.25 8.60 -3.36
CA LEU A 65 -9.00 7.48 -2.81
C LEU A 65 -8.05 6.28 -2.71
N LEU A 66 -7.62 5.97 -1.50
CA LEU A 66 -6.76 4.84 -1.19
C LEU A 66 -7.61 3.61 -0.88
N TYR A 67 -7.42 2.55 -1.66
CA TYR A 67 -8.13 1.28 -1.51
C TYR A 67 -7.21 0.22 -0.91
N THR A 68 -7.69 -0.43 0.14
CA THR A 68 -6.98 -1.54 0.80
C THR A 68 -7.94 -2.70 1.05
N ASP A 69 -7.47 -3.93 0.93
CA ASP A 69 -8.21 -5.12 1.39
C ASP A 69 -7.84 -5.52 2.83
N SER A 70 -6.89 -4.82 3.44
CA SER A 70 -6.51 -4.98 4.84
C SER A 70 -7.47 -4.22 5.76
N LYS A 71 -8.31 -4.98 6.47
CA LYS A 71 -9.18 -4.41 7.51
C LYS A 71 -8.38 -3.72 8.61
N LEU A 72 -7.19 -4.23 8.93
CA LEU A 72 -6.34 -3.63 9.95
C LEU A 72 -5.97 -2.18 9.60
N ILE A 73 -5.58 -1.93 8.34
CA ILE A 73 -5.24 -0.58 7.87
C ILE A 73 -6.49 0.30 7.89
N ALA A 74 -7.58 -0.16 7.26
CA ALA A 74 -8.82 0.59 7.19
C ALA A 74 -9.39 0.95 8.57
N ASP A 75 -9.47 -0.02 9.49
CA ASP A 75 -9.98 0.18 10.85
C ASP A 75 -9.07 1.12 11.66
N SER A 76 -7.75 1.08 11.45
CA SER A 76 -6.81 1.97 12.16
C SER A 76 -6.93 3.41 11.69
N VAL A 77 -7.12 3.63 10.39
CA VAL A 77 -7.34 4.97 9.82
C VAL A 77 -8.70 5.51 10.26
N ASP A 78 -9.77 4.71 10.19
CA ASP A 78 -11.11 5.12 10.65
C ASP A 78 -11.13 5.46 12.14
N ALA A 79 -10.45 4.66 12.96
CA ALA A 79 -10.33 4.91 14.39
C ALA A 79 -9.42 6.11 14.74
N GLY A 80 -8.55 6.55 13.82
CA GLY A 80 -7.54 7.57 14.07
C GLY A 80 -6.41 7.14 15.02
N TYR A 81 -6.25 5.83 15.25
CA TYR A 81 -5.14 5.28 16.03
C TYR A 81 -4.92 3.81 15.73
N ILE A 82 -3.70 3.34 15.98
CA ILE A 82 -3.36 1.92 15.90
C ILE A 82 -3.07 1.33 17.28
N LYS A 83 -3.73 0.20 17.59
CA LYS A 83 -3.56 -0.50 18.89
C LYS A 83 -2.22 -1.20 19.02
N ASN A 84 -1.71 -1.74 17.92
CA ASN A 84 -0.50 -2.54 17.94
C ASN A 84 0.73 -1.63 17.82
N ALA A 85 1.55 -1.60 18.87
CA ALA A 85 2.78 -0.80 18.93
C ALA A 85 3.75 -1.10 17.78
N LYS A 86 3.74 -2.32 17.23
CA LYS A 86 4.56 -2.71 16.07
C LYS A 86 4.26 -1.86 14.83
N PHE A 87 2.99 -1.49 14.63
CA PHE A 87 2.55 -0.76 13.44
C PHE A 87 2.42 0.75 13.68
N LYS A 88 2.67 1.21 14.90
CA LYS A 88 2.66 2.62 15.26
C LYS A 88 3.57 3.48 14.37
N PRO A 89 4.80 3.07 14.05
CA PRO A 89 5.67 3.86 13.17
C PRO A 89 5.09 4.03 11.75
N TYR A 90 4.42 3.00 11.22
CA TYR A 90 3.75 3.09 9.91
C TYR A 90 2.55 4.03 9.98
N PHE A 91 1.74 3.95 11.05
CA PHE A 91 0.60 4.84 11.23
C PHE A 91 1.04 6.32 11.33
N GLU A 92 2.07 6.62 12.12
CA GLU A 92 2.62 7.98 12.23
C GLU A 92 3.16 8.50 10.89
N GLN A 93 3.78 7.63 10.07
CA GLN A 93 4.20 7.99 8.71
C GLN A 93 3.01 8.26 7.78
N LEU A 94 1.95 7.46 7.88
CA LEU A 94 0.72 7.68 7.13
C LEU A 94 0.12 9.05 7.48
N GLU A 95 0.00 9.38 8.77
CA GLU A 95 -0.53 10.69 9.22
C GLU A 95 0.32 11.87 8.75
N LEU A 96 1.64 11.69 8.61
CA LEU A 96 2.52 12.71 8.06
C LEU A 96 2.30 12.90 6.56
N LEU A 97 2.22 11.79 5.80
CA LEU A 97 2.00 11.83 4.35
C LEU A 97 0.59 12.31 3.99
N GLU A 98 -0.41 11.99 4.80
CA GLU A 98 -1.79 12.44 4.62
C GLU A 98 -1.90 13.96 4.56
N ARG A 99 -1.04 14.70 5.28
CA ARG A 99 -1.02 16.18 5.28
C ARG A 99 -0.60 16.79 3.95
N ASP A 100 0.05 16.02 3.08
CA ASP A 100 0.45 16.46 1.74
C ASP A 100 -0.74 16.42 0.75
N PHE A 101 -1.88 15.83 1.15
CA PHE A 101 -3.11 15.75 0.36
C PHE A 101 -4.16 16.76 0.86
N GLU A 102 -4.88 17.39 -0.06
CA GLU A 102 -6.07 18.19 0.28
C GLU A 102 -7.22 17.31 0.78
N LEU A 103 -7.32 16.11 0.20
CA LEU A 103 -8.34 15.13 0.53
C LEU A 103 -7.79 13.71 0.33
N LEU A 104 -7.69 12.95 1.40
CA LEU A 104 -7.34 11.53 1.36
C LEU A 104 -8.48 10.73 2.00
N PHE A 105 -8.99 9.75 1.28
CA PHE A 105 -9.96 8.80 1.82
C PHE A 105 -9.41 7.40 1.73
N VAL A 106 -9.35 6.71 2.87
CA VAL A 106 -9.00 5.29 2.93
C VAL A 106 -10.28 4.46 2.96
N LYS A 107 -10.42 3.54 2.01
CA LYS A 107 -11.60 2.68 1.90
C LYS A 107 -11.21 1.22 1.83
N TRP A 108 -11.82 0.42 2.69
CA TRP A 108 -11.74 -1.02 2.59
C TRP A 108 -12.49 -1.54 1.35
N VAL A 109 -11.86 -2.44 0.60
CA VAL A 109 -12.47 -3.14 -0.53
C VAL A 109 -12.22 -4.64 -0.44
N PRO A 110 -13.13 -5.49 -0.94
CA PRO A 110 -12.85 -6.92 -1.08
C PRO A 110 -11.62 -7.15 -1.95
N ARG A 111 -10.80 -8.15 -1.61
CA ARG A 111 -9.59 -8.54 -2.37
C ARG A 111 -9.83 -8.74 -3.87
N GLU A 112 -11.05 -9.16 -4.25
CA GLU A 112 -11.41 -9.32 -5.66
C GLU A 112 -11.43 -8.01 -6.47
N GLN A 113 -11.55 -6.87 -5.79
CA GLN A 113 -11.46 -5.54 -6.40
C GLN A 113 -10.02 -5.01 -6.42
N ASN A 114 -9.10 -5.62 -5.66
CA ASN A 114 -7.68 -5.26 -5.58
C ASN A 114 -6.78 -6.23 -6.40
N LYS A 115 -7.33 -6.93 -7.39
CA LYS A 115 -6.64 -7.99 -8.14
C LYS A 115 -5.38 -7.50 -8.85
N GLU A 116 -5.41 -6.29 -9.38
CA GLU A 116 -4.33 -5.74 -10.20
C GLU A 116 -3.06 -5.49 -9.38
N ALA A 117 -3.18 -4.79 -8.24
CA ALA A 117 -2.05 -4.58 -7.33
C ALA A 117 -1.52 -5.92 -6.80
N ASN A 118 -2.42 -6.84 -6.41
CA ASN A 118 -2.03 -8.19 -5.99
C ASN A 118 -1.22 -8.93 -7.06
N GLN A 119 -1.67 -8.88 -8.33
CA GLN A 119 -0.97 -9.51 -9.44
C GLN A 119 0.42 -8.92 -9.65
N HIS A 120 0.56 -7.60 -9.65
CA HIS A 120 1.86 -6.94 -9.79
C HIS A 120 2.80 -7.25 -8.62
N ALA A 121 2.29 -7.28 -7.38
CA ALA A 121 3.07 -7.63 -6.20
C ALA A 121 3.56 -9.08 -6.28
N GLN A 122 2.69 -10.02 -6.66
CA GLN A 122 3.08 -11.43 -6.84
C GLN A 122 4.10 -11.61 -7.97
N GLN A 123 3.94 -10.89 -9.08
CA GLN A 123 4.91 -10.92 -10.18
C GLN A 123 6.26 -10.36 -9.76
N ALA A 124 6.28 -9.26 -8.98
CA ALA A 124 7.50 -8.68 -8.44
C ALA A 124 8.21 -9.68 -7.51
N LEU A 125 7.48 -10.31 -6.59
CA LEU A 125 8.01 -11.34 -5.71
C LEU A 125 8.60 -12.52 -6.50
N PHE A 126 7.88 -13.02 -7.50
CA PHE A 126 8.34 -14.12 -8.33
C PHE A 126 9.64 -13.79 -9.07
N LYS A 127 9.74 -12.58 -9.62
CA LYS A 127 10.98 -12.09 -10.26
C LYS A 127 12.13 -11.97 -9.26
N LEU A 128 11.87 -11.42 -8.07
CA LEU A 128 12.86 -11.31 -6.99
C LEU A 128 13.42 -12.68 -6.59
N LEU A 129 12.56 -13.67 -6.42
CA LEU A 129 12.95 -15.02 -6.01
C LEU A 129 13.71 -15.80 -7.08
N LYS A 130 13.52 -15.46 -8.36
CA LYS A 130 14.26 -16.06 -9.48
C LYS A 130 15.62 -15.42 -9.72
N ARG A 131 15.87 -14.23 -9.17
CA ARG A 131 17.15 -13.52 -9.26
C ARG A 131 18.18 -14.02 -8.22
N LYS A 132 17.72 -14.75 -7.20
CA LYS A 132 18.56 -15.45 -6.22
C LYS A 132 18.82 -16.89 -6.67
#